data_AF-J6HFE5-F1
#
_entry.id   AF-J6HFE5-F1
#
_cell.length_a   1.000
_cell.length_b   1.000
_cell.length_c   1.000
_cell.angle_alpha   90.00
_cell.angle_beta   90.00
_cell.angle_gamma   90.00
#
_symmetry.space_group_name_H-M   'P 1'
#
loop_
_entity.id
_entity.type
_entity.pdbx_description
1 polymer ?
#
loop_
_entity_poly.entity_id
_entity_poly.type
_entity_poly.pdbx_seq_one_letter_code
_entity_poly.pdbx_strand_id
1 'polypeptide(L)'
;MGTNANNIIDNMKKLFEELYKTYETKDEKRQKEIMSELENIYEENKKEIFVLISYAIGLVNLTLKQETKEEIKETVDKLKEIYEYKENKDNIYIAGNYAGGLANLTAKQETKEERKETLETLEGIYKKNKGNEDVARSYAIGLVNLTLKQETKEEIKETLETLEGIYKENKDNKDNIYIAGNYAIGLWNLIVKQETKEERKETVHKLKEIYEYK
;
A
#
# COMPACT_ATOMS: atom_id res chain seq x y z
N MET A 1 -23.59 -28.83 -2.81
CA MET A 1 -24.69 -27.85 -2.96
C MET A 1 -24.00 -26.52 -3.22
N GLY A 2 -24.14 -25.97 -4.43
CA GLY A 2 -23.48 -24.71 -4.76
C GLY A 2 -24.10 -23.59 -3.94
N THR A 3 -23.33 -23.01 -3.02
CA THR A 3 -23.70 -21.76 -2.37
C THR A 3 -23.96 -20.74 -3.47
N ASN A 4 -25.14 -20.14 -3.49
CA ASN A 4 -25.50 -19.17 -4.51
C ASN A 4 -24.53 -17.97 -4.40
N ALA A 5 -23.72 -17.71 -5.42
CA ALA A 5 -22.73 -16.62 -5.42
C ALA A 5 -23.36 -15.27 -5.02
N ASN A 6 -24.63 -15.05 -5.39
CA ASN A 6 -25.38 -13.85 -4.99
C ASN A 6 -25.55 -13.75 -3.46
N ASN A 7 -25.80 -14.87 -2.77
CA ASN A 7 -25.92 -14.87 -1.31
C ASN A 7 -24.56 -14.53 -0.64
N ILE A 8 -23.45 -15.03 -1.18
CA ILE A 8 -22.11 -14.73 -0.66
C ILE A 8 -21.82 -13.23 -0.83
N ILE A 9 -22.06 -12.71 -2.05
CA ILE A 9 -21.88 -11.29 -2.37
C ILE A 9 -22.71 -10.42 -1.44
N ASP A 10 -23.99 -10.74 -1.25
CA ASP A 10 -24.89 -9.96 -0.40
C ASP A 10 -24.47 -10.01 1.08
N ASN A 11 -23.98 -11.14 1.56
CA ASN A 11 -23.45 -11.27 2.92
C ASN A 11 -22.18 -10.43 3.11
N MET A 12 -21.21 -10.54 2.19
CA MET A 12 -19.97 -9.75 2.27
C MET A 12 -20.25 -8.25 2.18
N LYS A 13 -21.16 -7.83 1.29
CA LYS A 13 -21.58 -6.42 1.20
C LYS A 13 -22.12 -5.89 2.52
N LYS A 14 -23.03 -6.64 3.17
CA LYS A 14 -23.58 -6.26 4.48
C LYS A 14 -22.48 -6.15 5.54
N LEU A 15 -21.55 -7.09 5.57
CA LEU A 15 -20.40 -7.05 6.48
C LEU A 15 -19.52 -5.82 6.22
N PHE A 16 -19.23 -5.47 4.96
CA PHE A 16 -18.47 -4.25 4.65
C PHE A 16 -19.21 -2.97 4.99
N GLU A 17 -20.51 -2.89 4.75
CA GLU A 17 -21.34 -1.74 5.15
C GLU A 17 -21.34 -1.57 6.67
N GLU A 18 -21.42 -2.67 7.42
CA GLU A 18 -21.33 -2.65 8.87
C GLU A 18 -19.92 -2.26 9.33
N LEU A 19 -18.88 -2.84 8.73
CA LEU A 19 -17.48 -2.52 9.03
C LEU A 19 -17.22 -1.02 8.84
N TYR A 20 -17.73 -0.43 7.76
CA TYR A 20 -17.58 1.01 7.52
C TYR A 20 -18.20 1.85 8.65
N LYS A 21 -19.41 1.49 9.11
CA LYS A 21 -20.07 2.18 10.23
C LYS A 21 -19.28 2.05 11.53
N THR A 22 -18.66 0.89 11.77
CA THR A 22 -17.83 0.70 12.98
C THR A 22 -16.58 1.58 13.00
N TYR A 23 -16.11 2.09 11.85
CA TYR A 23 -15.01 3.05 11.82
C TYR A 23 -15.41 4.44 12.28
N GLU A 24 -16.66 4.85 12.05
CA GLU A 24 -17.19 6.11 12.57
C GLU A 24 -17.36 6.05 14.10
N THR A 25 -17.84 4.91 14.61
CA THR A 25 -18.07 4.70 16.04
C THR A 25 -16.83 4.23 16.81
N LYS A 26 -15.75 3.86 16.11
CA LYS A 26 -14.54 3.23 16.66
C LYS A 26 -14.83 1.95 17.46
N ASP A 27 -15.81 1.17 17.04
CA ASP A 27 -16.13 -0.11 17.68
C ASP A 27 -15.15 -1.20 17.22
N GLU A 28 -13.95 -1.22 17.82
CA GLU A 28 -12.89 -2.17 17.50
C GLU A 28 -13.29 -3.63 17.74
N LYS A 29 -14.14 -3.88 18.75
CA LYS A 29 -14.62 -5.22 19.03
C LYS A 29 -15.46 -5.73 17.86
N ARG A 30 -16.42 -4.92 17.39
CA ARG A 30 -17.25 -5.29 16.25
C ARG A 30 -16.45 -5.38 14.95
N GLN A 31 -15.43 -4.54 14.76
CA GLN A 31 -14.51 -4.66 13.63
C GLN A 31 -13.82 -6.03 13.61
N LYS A 32 -13.30 -6.50 14.76
CA LYS A 32 -12.66 -7.82 14.88
C LYS A 32 -13.64 -8.95 14.58
N GLU A 33 -14.86 -8.88 15.11
CA GLU A 33 -15.93 -9.87 14.84
C GLU A 33 -16.25 -9.93 13.33
N ILE A 34 -16.47 -8.78 12.69
CA ILE A 34 -16.77 -8.72 11.25
C ILE A 34 -15.61 -9.27 10.41
N MET A 35 -14.37 -8.98 10.79
CA MET A 35 -13.19 -9.52 10.09
C MET A 35 -13.10 -11.04 10.24
N SER A 36 -13.45 -11.61 11.40
CA SER A 36 -13.56 -13.06 11.56
C SER A 36 -14.71 -13.66 10.74
N GLU A 37 -15.85 -12.99 10.62
CA GLU A 37 -16.96 -13.42 9.75
C GLU A 37 -16.53 -13.42 8.27
N LEU A 38 -15.82 -12.38 7.81
CA LEU A 38 -15.25 -12.31 6.46
C LEU A 38 -14.21 -13.41 6.21
N GLU A 39 -13.37 -13.70 7.20
CA GLU A 39 -12.38 -14.78 7.13
C GLU A 39 -13.02 -16.16 6.97
N ASN A 40 -14.11 -16.43 7.70
CA ASN A 40 -14.88 -17.67 7.55
C ASN A 40 -15.46 -17.80 6.14
N ILE A 41 -16.04 -16.73 5.59
CA ILE A 41 -16.56 -16.72 4.21
C ILE A 41 -15.42 -16.99 3.22
N TYR A 42 -14.25 -16.39 3.45
CA TYR A 42 -13.06 -16.64 2.65
C TYR A 42 -12.64 -18.11 2.67
N GLU A 43 -12.47 -18.73 3.83
CA GLU A 43 -12.01 -20.12 3.92
C GLU A 43 -12.97 -21.11 3.25
N GLU A 44 -14.27 -20.89 3.40
CA GLU A 44 -15.31 -21.73 2.77
C GLU A 44 -15.38 -21.56 1.25
N ASN A 45 -14.99 -20.38 0.72
CA ASN A 45 -15.25 -19.99 -0.67
C ASN A 45 -14.00 -19.50 -1.42
N LYS A 46 -12.78 -19.83 -0.97
CA LYS A 46 -11.50 -19.36 -1.55
C LYS A 46 -11.21 -19.74 -3.00
N LYS A 47 -12.07 -20.53 -3.65
CA LYS A 47 -12.00 -20.79 -5.09
C LYS A 47 -12.63 -19.66 -5.92
N GLU A 48 -13.45 -18.83 -5.29
CA GLU A 48 -14.14 -17.73 -5.93
C GLU A 48 -13.30 -16.46 -5.86
N ILE A 49 -12.81 -16.00 -7.01
CA ILE A 49 -11.88 -14.86 -7.07
C ILE A 49 -12.44 -13.57 -6.44
N PHE A 50 -13.76 -13.35 -6.53
CA PHE A 50 -14.38 -12.18 -5.92
C PHE A 50 -14.31 -12.22 -4.39
N VAL A 51 -14.34 -13.41 -3.77
CA VAL A 51 -14.19 -13.58 -2.32
C VAL A 51 -12.77 -13.26 -1.91
N LEU A 52 -11.77 -13.77 -2.65
CA LEU A 52 -10.35 -13.49 -2.43
C LEU A 52 -10.06 -11.98 -2.46
N ILE A 53 -10.53 -11.31 -3.52
CA ILE A 53 -10.36 -9.86 -3.69
C ILE A 53 -11.07 -9.09 -2.58
N SER A 54 -12.32 -9.45 -2.27
CA SER A 54 -13.09 -8.76 -1.24
C SER A 54 -12.44 -8.88 0.14
N TYR A 55 -12.00 -10.08 0.51
CA TYR A 55 -11.31 -10.28 1.78
C TYR A 55 -9.97 -9.52 1.84
N ALA A 56 -9.19 -9.52 0.75
CA ALA A 56 -7.95 -8.74 0.66
C ALA A 56 -8.19 -7.22 0.84
N ILE A 57 -9.27 -6.68 0.27
CA ILE A 57 -9.68 -5.27 0.48
C ILE A 57 -9.99 -5.01 1.95
N GLY A 58 -10.71 -5.92 2.61
CA GLY A 58 -10.99 -5.84 4.04
C GLY A 58 -9.72 -5.81 4.89
N LEU A 59 -8.77 -6.70 4.59
CA LEU A 59 -7.46 -6.76 5.25
C LEU A 59 -6.67 -5.45 5.05
N VAL A 60 -6.60 -4.91 3.83
CA VAL A 60 -5.94 -3.62 3.58
C VAL A 60 -6.58 -2.49 4.38
N ASN A 61 -7.91 -2.41 4.42
CA ASN A 61 -8.60 -1.39 5.20
C ASN A 61 -8.35 -1.57 6.71
N LEU A 62 -8.27 -2.80 7.19
CA LEU A 62 -7.91 -3.10 8.58
C LEU A 62 -6.51 -2.57 8.92
N THR A 63 -5.51 -2.74 8.03
CA THR A 63 -4.16 -2.22 8.28
C THR A 63 -4.09 -0.70 8.44
N LEU A 64 -5.02 0.06 7.86
CA LEU A 64 -5.10 1.51 8.05
C LEU A 64 -5.62 1.91 9.44
N LYS A 65 -6.24 0.98 10.16
CA LYS A 65 -6.92 1.22 11.44
C LYS A 65 -6.18 0.62 12.62
N GLN A 66 -5.39 -0.43 12.38
CA GLN A 66 -4.55 -1.05 13.40
C GLN A 66 -3.51 -0.08 13.96
N GLU A 67 -3.31 -0.15 15.27
CA GLU A 67 -2.49 0.82 15.98
C GLU A 67 -1.01 0.44 15.95
N THR A 68 -0.75 -0.86 16.06
CA THR A 68 0.60 -1.43 16.24
C THR A 68 1.16 -2.02 14.94
N LYS A 69 2.49 -2.11 14.83
CA LYS A 69 3.15 -2.73 13.68
C LYS A 69 2.93 -4.25 13.65
N GLU A 70 2.79 -4.88 14.82
CA GLU A 70 2.56 -6.32 14.98
C GLU A 70 1.19 -6.72 14.43
N GLU A 71 0.12 -6.00 14.76
CA GLU A 71 -1.22 -6.25 14.23
C GLU A 71 -1.28 -6.10 12.70
N ILE A 72 -0.61 -5.06 12.17
CA ILE A 72 -0.51 -4.86 10.73
C ILE A 72 0.29 -5.99 10.09
N LYS A 73 1.39 -6.42 10.71
CA LYS A 73 2.22 -7.51 10.20
C LYS A 73 1.43 -8.82 10.07
N GLU A 74 0.67 -9.19 11.11
CA GLU A 74 -0.21 -10.38 11.04
C GLU A 74 -1.22 -10.28 9.90
N THR A 75 -1.77 -9.09 9.66
CA THR A 75 -2.72 -8.83 8.58
C THR A 75 -2.06 -8.87 7.20
N VAL A 76 -0.82 -8.35 7.09
CA VAL A 76 0.01 -8.41 5.88
C VAL A 76 0.43 -9.85 5.57
N ASP A 77 0.67 -10.69 6.58
CA ASP A 77 0.96 -12.10 6.38
C ASP A 77 -0.26 -12.83 5.77
N LYS A 78 -1.48 -12.52 6.22
CA LYS A 78 -2.71 -13.02 5.54
C LYS A 78 -2.82 -12.55 4.09
N LEU A 79 -2.51 -11.27 3.82
CA LEU A 79 -2.48 -10.75 2.44
C LEU A 79 -1.44 -11.47 1.58
N LYS A 80 -0.27 -11.80 2.15
CA LYS A 80 0.77 -12.57 1.49
C LYS A 80 0.29 -13.97 1.13
N GLU A 81 -0.37 -14.67 2.06
CA GLU A 81 -0.94 -16.00 1.81
C GLU A 81 -1.94 -15.97 0.64
N ILE A 82 -2.81 -14.95 0.59
CA ILE A 82 -3.74 -14.75 -0.53
C ILE A 82 -2.97 -14.49 -1.84
N TYR A 83 -1.95 -13.64 -1.83
CA TYR A 83 -1.13 -13.33 -3.01
C TYR A 83 -0.34 -14.53 -3.54
N GLU A 84 0.21 -15.36 -2.65
CA GLU A 84 0.99 -16.54 -3.02
C GLU A 84 0.12 -17.74 -3.41
N TYR A 85 -1.18 -17.70 -3.12
CA TYR A 85 -2.13 -18.71 -3.57
C TYR A 85 -2.06 -18.86 -5.09
N LYS A 86 -1.93 -20.11 -5.57
CA LYS A 86 -1.60 -20.41 -6.97
C LYS A 86 -2.53 -19.74 -7.99
N GLU A 87 -3.81 -19.55 -7.63
CA GLU A 87 -4.84 -18.99 -8.51
C GLU A 87 -4.76 -17.45 -8.60
N ASN A 88 -3.98 -16.82 -7.71
CA ASN A 88 -3.87 -15.37 -7.56
C ASN A 88 -2.54 -14.77 -8.03
N LYS A 89 -1.55 -15.59 -8.40
CA LYS A 89 -0.17 -15.14 -8.66
C LYS A 89 -0.05 -14.01 -9.69
N ASP A 90 -0.99 -13.94 -10.64
CA ASP A 90 -1.04 -12.92 -11.69
C ASP A 90 -2.23 -11.96 -11.54
N ASN A 91 -2.95 -12.01 -10.41
CA ASN A 91 -4.11 -11.16 -10.19
C ASN A 91 -3.68 -9.76 -9.73
N ILE A 92 -3.91 -8.76 -10.60
CA ILE A 92 -3.50 -7.37 -10.37
C ILE A 92 -4.12 -6.75 -9.11
N TYR A 93 -5.37 -7.10 -8.77
CA TYR A 93 -6.05 -6.55 -7.60
C TYR A 93 -5.48 -7.13 -6.31
N ILE A 94 -5.16 -8.43 -6.29
CA ILE A 94 -4.52 -9.06 -5.13
C ILE A 94 -3.11 -8.50 -4.92
N ALA A 95 -2.33 -8.34 -6.00
CA ALA A 95 -1.00 -7.72 -5.94
C ALA A 95 -1.07 -6.29 -5.38
N GLY A 96 -2.04 -5.49 -5.83
CA GLY A 96 -2.28 -4.13 -5.35
C GLY A 96 -2.62 -4.10 -3.86
N ASN A 97 -3.52 -4.98 -3.39
CA ASN A 97 -3.88 -5.05 -1.97
C ASN A 97 -2.70 -5.52 -1.10
N TYR A 98 -1.93 -6.52 -1.53
CA TYR A 98 -0.75 -6.94 -0.76
C TYR A 98 0.29 -5.82 -0.67
N ALA A 99 0.56 -5.13 -1.78
CA ALA A 99 1.44 -3.96 -1.79
C ALA A 99 0.92 -2.83 -0.88
N GLY A 100 -0.40 -2.57 -0.90
CA GLY A 100 -1.02 -1.57 -0.04
C GLY A 100 -0.85 -1.88 1.46
N GLY A 101 -1.03 -3.14 1.85
CA GLY A 101 -0.79 -3.59 3.23
C GLY A 101 0.66 -3.40 3.66
N LEU A 102 1.62 -3.75 2.80
CA LEU A 102 3.06 -3.52 3.04
C LEU A 102 3.37 -2.02 3.17
N ALA A 103 2.78 -1.17 2.33
CA ALA A 103 2.94 0.27 2.43
C ALA A 103 2.42 0.80 3.77
N ASN A 104 1.28 0.32 4.26
CA ASN A 104 0.75 0.67 5.58
C ASN A 104 1.67 0.19 6.72
N LEU A 105 2.26 -1.01 6.60
CA LEU A 105 3.26 -1.51 7.54
C LEU A 105 4.47 -0.58 7.64
N THR A 106 4.99 -0.08 6.51
CA THR A 106 6.13 0.86 6.53
C THR A 106 5.85 2.15 7.28
N ALA A 107 4.59 2.59 7.36
CA ALA A 107 4.22 3.78 8.11
C ALA A 107 4.37 3.59 9.63
N LYS A 108 4.19 2.35 10.12
CA LYS A 108 4.28 1.99 11.54
C LYS A 108 5.63 1.43 11.98
N GLN A 109 6.43 0.91 11.06
CA GLN A 109 7.78 0.43 11.35
C GLN A 109 8.65 1.54 11.93
N GLU A 110 9.44 1.20 12.95
CA GLU A 110 10.12 2.17 13.80
C GLU A 110 11.51 2.51 13.27
N THR A 111 12.17 1.51 12.66
CA THR A 111 13.54 1.60 12.17
C THR A 111 13.63 1.73 10.65
N LYS A 112 14.78 2.17 10.16
CA LYS A 112 15.10 2.24 8.74
C LYS A 112 15.23 0.83 8.15
N GLU A 113 15.79 -0.09 8.91
CA GLU A 113 16.07 -1.47 8.50
C GLU A 113 14.78 -2.27 8.29
N GLU A 114 13.80 -2.15 9.20
CA GLU A 114 12.46 -2.75 9.04
C GLU A 114 11.79 -2.28 7.74
N ARG A 115 11.85 -0.96 7.46
CA ARG A 115 11.29 -0.38 6.23
C ARG A 115 12.00 -0.87 4.98
N LYS A 116 13.33 -1.02 5.02
CA LYS A 116 14.11 -1.56 3.89
C LYS A 116 13.71 -3.01 3.56
N GLU A 117 13.55 -3.88 4.55
CA GLU A 117 13.10 -5.27 4.34
C GLU A 117 11.71 -5.32 3.67
N THR A 118 10.79 -4.46 4.13
CA THR A 118 9.46 -4.37 3.52
C THR A 118 9.51 -3.79 2.11
N LEU A 119 10.43 -2.85 1.87
CA LEU A 119 10.66 -2.26 0.54
C LEU A 119 11.28 -3.22 -0.47
N GLU A 120 12.14 -4.15 -0.04
CA GLU A 120 12.64 -5.23 -0.90
C GLU A 120 11.48 -6.11 -1.39
N THR A 121 10.53 -6.40 -0.51
CA THR A 121 9.31 -7.13 -0.88
C THR A 121 8.44 -6.33 -1.86
N LEU A 122 8.20 -5.04 -1.57
CA LEU A 122 7.46 -4.14 -2.47
C LEU A 122 8.12 -4.00 -3.84
N GLU A 123 9.45 -3.88 -3.89
CA GLU A 123 10.21 -3.80 -5.15
C GLU A 123 10.01 -5.08 -5.97
N GLY A 124 10.08 -6.24 -5.33
CA GLY A 124 9.83 -7.54 -5.97
C GLY A 124 8.42 -7.63 -6.57
N ILE A 125 7.41 -7.14 -5.84
CA ILE A 125 6.02 -7.09 -6.34
C ILE A 125 5.91 -6.10 -7.51
N TYR A 126 6.52 -4.91 -7.39
CA TYR A 126 6.54 -3.88 -8.43
C TYR A 126 7.17 -4.38 -9.74
N LYS A 127 8.31 -5.06 -9.65
CA LYS A 127 9.00 -5.65 -10.83
C LYS A 127 8.16 -6.73 -11.50
N LYS A 128 7.42 -7.54 -10.73
CA LYS A 128 6.54 -8.59 -11.28
C LYS A 128 5.24 -8.03 -11.88
N ASN A 129 4.75 -6.92 -11.35
CA ASN A 129 3.46 -6.31 -11.71
C ASN A 129 3.66 -4.97 -12.42
N LYS A 130 4.59 -4.88 -13.37
CA LYS A 130 4.83 -3.65 -14.13
C LYS A 130 3.55 -3.19 -14.83
N GLY A 131 3.24 -1.89 -14.71
CA GLY A 131 1.99 -1.30 -15.21
C GLY A 131 0.81 -1.37 -14.23
N ASN A 132 0.94 -2.06 -13.09
CA ASN A 132 -0.07 -2.02 -12.04
C ASN A 132 0.05 -0.73 -11.22
N GLU A 133 -0.95 0.14 -11.37
CA GLU A 133 -0.98 1.49 -10.80
C GLU A 133 -0.98 1.46 -9.26
N ASP A 134 -1.76 0.55 -8.65
CA ASP A 134 -1.87 0.39 -7.20
C ASP A 134 -0.55 -0.07 -6.57
N VAL A 135 0.15 -1.00 -7.23
CA VAL A 135 1.46 -1.47 -6.78
C VAL A 135 2.51 -0.37 -6.89
N ALA A 136 2.55 0.34 -8.02
CA ALA A 136 3.48 1.45 -8.22
C ALA A 136 3.30 2.54 -7.15
N ARG A 137 2.04 2.90 -6.88
CA ARG A 137 1.66 3.86 -5.84
C ARG A 137 2.07 3.37 -4.45
N SER A 138 1.78 2.12 -4.12
CA SER A 138 2.12 1.54 -2.81
C SER A 138 3.63 1.50 -2.58
N TYR A 139 4.41 1.16 -3.61
CA TYR A 139 5.86 1.19 -3.52
C TYR A 139 6.39 2.62 -3.32
N ALA A 140 5.84 3.61 -4.04
CA ALA A 140 6.19 5.01 -3.84
C ALA A 140 5.87 5.51 -2.42
N ILE A 141 4.72 5.13 -1.85
CA ILE A 141 4.35 5.45 -0.45
C ILE A 141 5.38 4.86 0.52
N GLY A 142 5.76 3.59 0.34
CA GLY A 142 6.77 2.95 1.19
C GLY A 142 8.12 3.67 1.13
N LEU A 143 8.55 4.10 -0.06
CA LEU A 143 9.80 4.85 -0.25
C LEU A 143 9.73 6.22 0.45
N VAL A 144 8.59 6.92 0.35
CA VAL A 144 8.36 8.16 1.11
C VAL A 144 8.46 7.91 2.61
N ASN A 145 7.85 6.84 3.11
CA ASN A 145 8.00 6.47 4.51
C ASN A 145 9.48 6.25 4.86
N LEU A 146 10.26 5.55 4.04
CA LEU A 146 11.71 5.40 4.28
C LEU A 146 12.43 6.77 4.40
N THR A 147 12.13 7.74 3.53
CA THR A 147 12.78 9.06 3.58
C THR A 147 12.55 9.81 4.91
N LEU A 148 11.45 9.53 5.62
CA LEU A 148 11.17 10.12 6.94
C LEU A 148 12.09 9.57 8.06
N LYS A 149 12.74 8.41 7.83
CA LYS A 149 13.67 7.77 8.78
C LYS A 149 15.13 7.86 8.37
N GLN A 150 15.40 8.27 7.15
CA GLN A 150 16.76 8.48 6.67
C GLN A 150 17.38 9.71 7.34
N GLU A 151 18.64 9.58 7.74
CA GLU A 151 19.29 10.56 8.60
C GLU A 151 19.99 11.63 7.76
N THR A 152 20.55 11.23 6.62
CA THR A 152 21.35 12.08 5.73
C THR A 152 20.61 12.44 4.43
N LYS A 153 21.03 13.53 3.80
CA LYS A 153 20.51 13.94 2.48
C LYS A 153 20.94 12.95 1.39
N GLU A 154 22.10 12.32 1.51
CA GLU A 154 22.62 11.32 0.58
C GLU A 154 21.72 10.07 0.55
N GLU A 155 21.33 9.55 1.71
CA GLU A 155 20.40 8.43 1.81
C GLU A 155 19.05 8.75 1.15
N ILE A 156 18.51 9.96 1.39
CA ILE A 156 17.25 10.38 0.77
C ILE A 156 17.39 10.54 -0.75
N LYS A 157 18.54 11.02 -1.24
CA LYS A 157 18.80 11.13 -2.69
C LYS A 157 18.75 9.77 -3.38
N GLU A 158 19.34 8.72 -2.80
CA GLU A 158 19.25 7.35 -3.34
C GLU A 158 17.80 6.86 -3.43
N THR A 159 17.01 7.08 -2.37
CA THR A 159 15.57 6.76 -2.38
C THR A 159 14.83 7.55 -3.46
N LEU A 160 15.20 8.82 -3.66
CA LEU A 160 14.59 9.69 -4.66
C LEU A 160 14.91 9.30 -6.10
N GLU A 161 16.07 8.70 -6.38
CA GLU A 161 16.35 8.14 -7.70
C GLU A 161 15.34 7.04 -8.05
N THR A 162 15.01 6.19 -7.09
CA THR A 162 13.98 5.15 -7.25
C THR A 162 12.59 5.76 -7.44
N LEU A 163 12.20 6.73 -6.60
CA LEU A 163 10.91 7.43 -6.72
C LEU A 163 10.77 8.15 -8.07
N GLU A 164 11.83 8.80 -8.54
CA GLU A 164 11.86 9.49 -9.82
C GLU A 164 11.69 8.50 -10.98
N GLY A 165 12.33 7.33 -10.89
CA GLY A 165 12.16 6.23 -11.83
C GLY A 165 10.70 5.77 -11.91
N ILE A 166 10.07 5.48 -10.77
CA ILE A 166 8.65 5.08 -10.70
C ILE A 166 7.76 6.17 -11.28
N TYR A 167 7.98 7.43 -10.92
CA TYR A 167 7.24 8.57 -11.47
C TYR A 167 7.34 8.63 -13.00
N LYS A 168 8.55 8.51 -13.56
CA LYS A 168 8.78 8.54 -15.01
C LYS A 168 8.17 7.35 -15.74
N GLU A 169 8.27 6.15 -15.19
CA GLU A 169 7.70 4.92 -15.77
C GLU A 169 6.16 4.96 -15.82
N ASN A 170 5.51 5.71 -14.92
CA ASN A 170 4.06 5.78 -14.80
C ASN A 170 3.50 7.12 -15.31
N LYS A 171 4.17 7.83 -16.21
CA LYS A 171 3.73 9.18 -16.68
C LYS A 171 2.39 9.19 -17.39
N ASP A 172 2.11 8.16 -18.19
CA ASP A 172 0.86 8.06 -18.96
C ASP A 172 -0.30 7.43 -18.17
N ASN A 173 -0.06 7.12 -16.89
CA ASN A 173 -0.98 6.46 -16.00
C ASN A 173 -2.01 7.47 -15.44
N LYS A 174 -3.28 7.07 -15.33
CA LYS A 174 -4.35 7.95 -14.80
C LYS A 174 -4.10 8.36 -13.35
N ASP A 175 -3.46 7.48 -12.59
CA ASP A 175 -3.07 7.67 -11.19
C ASP A 175 -1.68 8.29 -11.02
N ASN A 176 -1.03 8.73 -12.11
CA ASN A 176 0.27 9.39 -12.06
C ASN A 176 0.30 10.53 -11.03
N ILE A 177 -0.80 11.27 -10.87
CA ILE A 177 -0.89 12.38 -9.91
C ILE A 177 -0.55 11.96 -8.47
N TYR A 178 -0.91 10.74 -8.07
CA TYR A 178 -0.60 10.22 -6.74
C TYR A 178 0.87 9.82 -6.61
N ILE A 179 1.47 9.24 -7.66
CA ILE A 179 2.89 8.90 -7.69
C ILE A 179 3.75 10.17 -7.72
N ALA A 180 3.37 11.15 -8.55
CA ALA A 180 3.98 12.47 -8.60
C ALA A 180 3.91 13.18 -7.24
N GLY A 181 2.76 13.09 -6.55
CA GLY A 181 2.60 13.57 -5.19
C GLY A 181 3.58 12.92 -4.20
N ASN A 182 3.75 11.60 -4.26
CA ASN A 182 4.74 10.89 -3.42
C ASN A 182 6.18 11.33 -3.74
N TYR A 183 6.53 11.46 -5.02
CA TYR A 183 7.86 11.97 -5.40
C TYR A 183 8.09 13.39 -4.87
N ALA A 184 7.08 14.26 -4.96
CA ALA A 184 7.14 15.61 -4.41
C ALA A 184 7.32 15.62 -2.88
N ILE A 185 6.65 14.73 -2.14
CA ILE A 185 6.83 14.59 -0.68
C ILE A 185 8.26 14.11 -0.37
N GLY A 186 8.81 13.16 -1.12
CA GLY A 186 10.21 12.75 -0.95
C GLY A 186 11.18 13.92 -1.17
N LEU A 187 10.96 14.73 -2.21
CA LEU A 187 11.77 15.92 -2.49
C LEU A 187 11.65 16.95 -1.36
N TRP A 188 10.46 17.10 -0.77
CA TRP A 188 10.27 17.93 0.42
C TRP A 188 11.10 17.41 1.61
N ASN A 189 11.10 16.10 1.86
CA ASN A 189 11.92 15.51 2.93
C ASN A 189 13.43 15.75 2.71
N LEU A 190 13.89 15.73 1.45
CA LEU A 190 15.26 16.12 1.10
C LEU A 190 15.55 17.58 1.44
N ILE A 191 14.64 18.52 1.11
CA ILE A 191 14.80 19.96 1.41
C ILE A 191 14.99 20.22 2.89
N VAL A 192 14.29 19.46 3.74
CA VAL A 192 14.42 19.56 5.21
C VAL A 192 15.84 19.16 5.68
N LYS A 193 16.50 18.22 4.99
CA LYS A 193 17.86 17.76 5.30
C LYS A 193 18.98 18.54 4.62
N GLN A 194 18.67 19.31 3.58
CA GLN A 194 19.66 20.15 2.89
C GLN A 194 20.05 21.35 3.75
N GLU A 195 21.33 21.71 3.72
CA GLU A 195 21.87 22.77 4.58
C GLU A 195 21.88 24.11 3.85
N THR A 196 22.27 24.10 2.57
CA THR A 196 22.50 25.33 1.80
C THR A 196 21.26 25.77 1.02
N LYS A 197 21.24 27.05 0.62
CA LYS A 197 20.20 27.60 -0.25
C LYS A 197 20.31 27.03 -1.66
N GLU A 198 21.54 26.81 -2.12
CA GLU A 198 21.88 26.32 -3.45
C GLU A 198 21.35 24.90 -3.65
N GLU A 199 21.56 24.00 -2.69
CA GLU A 199 21.00 22.65 -2.71
C GLU A 199 19.47 22.65 -2.74
N ARG A 200 18.84 23.47 -1.88
CA ARG A 200 17.36 23.57 -1.84
C ARG A 200 16.79 24.14 -3.13
N LYS A 201 17.46 25.09 -3.77
CA LYS A 201 17.03 25.64 -5.07
C LYS A 201 16.98 24.56 -6.14
N GLU A 202 17.97 23.67 -6.19
CA GLU A 202 17.98 22.54 -7.13
C GLU A 202 16.78 21.62 -6.90
N THR A 203 16.52 21.23 -5.65
CA THR A 203 15.37 20.37 -5.31
C THR A 203 14.03 21.05 -5.60
N VAL A 204 13.91 22.36 -5.32
CA VAL A 204 12.72 23.16 -5.67
C VAL A 204 12.53 23.25 -7.19
N HIS A 205 13.59 23.23 -7.99
CA HIS A 205 13.47 23.18 -9.44
C HIS A 205 12.83 21.87 -9.89
N LYS A 206 13.28 20.72 -9.37
CA LYS A 206 12.64 19.41 -9.63
C LYS A 206 11.16 19.39 -9.25
N LEU A 207 10.79 20.00 -8.13
CA LEU A 207 9.38 20.14 -7.72
C LEU A 207 8.54 20.93 -8.74
N LYS A 208 9.11 21.98 -9.36
CA LYS A 208 8.42 22.75 -10.42
C LYS A 208 8.23 21.92 -11.68
N GLU A 209 9.24 21.15 -12.08
CA GLU A 209 9.16 20.27 -13.26
C GLU A 209 8.03 19.25 -13.14
N ILE A 210 7.75 18.75 -11.93
CA ILE A 210 6.60 17.86 -11.69
C ILE A 210 5.27 18.59 -11.97
N TYR A 211 5.12 19.84 -11.53
CA TYR A 211 3.89 20.63 -11.71
C TYR A 211 3.65 21.06 -13.15
N GLU A 212 4.73 21.34 -13.88
CA GLU A 212 4.70 21.75 -15.29
C GLU A 212 4.46 20.57 -16.25
N TYR A 213 4.52 19.33 -15.76
CA TYR A 213 4.29 18.11 -16.54
C TYR A 213 2.79 17.75 -16.75
N LYS A 214 1.90 18.76 -16.74
CA LYS A 214 0.45 18.59 -16.97
C LYS A 214 0.07 18.56 -18.45
#